data_AF-A0A960M0X3-F1
#
_entry.id   AF-A0A960M0X3-F1
#
_cell.length_a   1.000
_cell.length_b   1.000
_cell.length_c   1.000
_cell.angle_alpha   90.00
_cell.angle_beta   90.00
_cell.angle_gamma   90.00
#
_symmetry.space_group_name_H-M   'P 1'
#
loop_
_entity.id
_entity.type
_entity.pdbx_description
1 polymer ?
#
loop_
_entity_poly.entity_id
_entity_poly.type
_entity_poly.pdbx_seq_one_letter_code
_entity_poly.pdbx_strand_id
1 'polypeptide(L)'
;MPLIGRVGRRNVRVRLLIAGIYALLIGGGLTMVYPFLLMLSGSTKTAVDARENRIVPAFLTSEVMLYRKHVEALFNEQLDVMRASYDIDTITFEALTLPDSPVPEPALSFWRRFVESGNLPPKAWTIGYVHAPVSRNAPRELRAFKAWLQESYGPDIASVNRMLETDFVGWNALYVIPEDWVSRRQPLQQSPLQRAFEAFKQTRPAIVRTVFSVEGAYRRQFLSAIYGRDIDAYNRAHGTTHADYREVRFAADYPADASPLVREDWERFVRDGLNLYWIRFDPAAAPAYRQMLQVKYGTLATLNEKYGTRWREWDEVPLPLQAPAEGLALTDWEAFLVGWQDADTG
;
A
#
# COMPACT_ATOMS: atom_id res chain seq x y z
N MET A 1 19.15 -39.37 -51.55
CA MET A 1 18.31 -39.52 -52.75
C MET A 1 16.95 -38.87 -52.50
N PRO A 2 16.45 -37.96 -53.36
CA PRO A 2 15.12 -37.40 -53.16
C PRO A 2 14.05 -38.48 -53.40
N LEU A 3 13.13 -38.67 -52.45
CA LEU A 3 12.03 -39.64 -52.52
C LEU A 3 11.07 -39.40 -53.71
N ILE A 4 11.10 -38.21 -54.32
CA ILE A 4 10.24 -37.82 -55.44
C ILE A 4 11.12 -37.30 -56.58
N GLY A 5 11.15 -38.05 -57.69
CA GLY A 5 11.92 -37.69 -58.88
C GLY A 5 11.43 -36.37 -59.54
N ARG A 6 12.34 -35.66 -60.22
CA ARG A 6 12.08 -34.35 -60.86
C ARG A 6 10.87 -34.35 -61.80
N VAL A 7 10.59 -35.47 -62.47
CA VAL A 7 9.45 -35.64 -63.42
C VAL A 7 8.10 -35.73 -62.70
N GLY A 8 8.04 -36.31 -61.50
CA GLY A 8 6.81 -36.49 -60.73
C GLY A 8 6.21 -35.20 -60.17
N ARG A 9 6.99 -34.12 -60.02
CA ARG A 9 6.55 -32.82 -59.47
C ARG A 9 5.60 -32.03 -60.39
N ARG A 10 5.48 -32.41 -61.68
CA ARG A 10 4.48 -31.85 -62.61
C ARG A 10 3.12 -32.55 -62.54
N ASN A 11 3.04 -33.74 -61.93
CA ASN A 11 1.78 -34.47 -61.78
C ASN A 11 0.92 -33.86 -60.67
N VAL A 12 -0.33 -33.52 -60.98
CA VAL A 12 -1.31 -32.92 -60.06
C VAL A 12 -1.49 -33.78 -58.79
N ARG A 13 -1.47 -35.11 -58.91
CA ARG A 13 -1.61 -36.03 -57.76
C ARG A 13 -0.45 -35.90 -56.77
N VAL A 14 0.78 -35.75 -57.28
CA VAL A 14 1.98 -35.58 -56.45
C VAL A 14 1.99 -34.19 -55.80
N ARG A 15 1.50 -33.16 -56.49
CA ARG A 15 1.34 -31.82 -55.90
C ARG A 15 0.33 -31.81 -54.77
N LEU A 16 -0.81 -32.50 -54.92
CA LEU A 16 -1.81 -32.63 -53.87
C LEU A 16 -1.27 -33.40 -52.66
N LEU A 17 -0.48 -34.46 -52.86
CA LEU A 17 0.18 -35.19 -51.77
C LEU A 17 1.14 -34.27 -51.00
N ILE A 18 2.00 -33.53 -51.72
CA ILE A 18 2.95 -32.58 -51.10
C ILE A 18 2.20 -31.46 -50.37
N ALA A 19 1.14 -30.91 -50.97
CA ALA A 19 0.30 -29.89 -50.33
C ALA A 19 -0.37 -30.43 -49.05
N GLY A 20 -0.84 -31.69 -49.07
CA GLY A 20 -1.39 -32.36 -47.90
C GLY A 20 -0.36 -32.56 -46.79
N ILE A 21 0.86 -32.96 -47.13
CA ILE A 21 1.97 -33.06 -46.17
C ILE A 21 2.28 -31.69 -45.54
N TYR A 22 2.40 -30.64 -46.36
CA TYR A 22 2.62 -29.29 -45.82
C TYR A 22 1.45 -28.79 -44.97
N ALA A 23 0.21 -29.04 -45.39
CA ALA A 23 -0.97 -28.67 -44.60
C ALA A 23 -0.98 -29.38 -43.24
N LEU A 24 -0.62 -30.67 -43.20
CA LEU A 24 -0.54 -31.44 -41.95
C LEU A 24 0.62 -30.97 -41.06
N LEU A 25 1.79 -30.68 -41.65
CA LEU A 25 2.93 -30.13 -40.91
C LEU A 25 2.65 -28.73 -40.36
N ILE A 26 2.00 -27.86 -41.14
CA ILE A 26 1.58 -26.52 -40.69
C ILE A 26 0.54 -26.66 -39.58
N GLY A 27 -0.44 -27.56 -39.75
CA GLY A 27 -1.44 -27.86 -38.72
C GLY A 27 -0.80 -28.31 -37.41
N GLY A 28 0.14 -29.27 -37.48
CA GLY A 28 0.90 -29.74 -36.31
C GLY A 28 1.81 -28.67 -35.69
N GLY A 29 2.35 -27.75 -36.50
CA GLY A 29 3.09 -26.60 -35.99
C GLY A 29 2.17 -25.62 -35.25
N LEU A 30 1.01 -25.30 -35.81
CA LEU A 30 0.04 -24.38 -35.21
C LEU A 30 -0.51 -24.92 -33.88
N THR A 31 -0.73 -26.23 -33.74
CA THR A 31 -1.19 -26.84 -32.48
C THR A 31 -0.15 -26.78 -31.36
N MET A 32 1.14 -26.61 -31.67
CA MET A 32 2.18 -26.38 -30.66
C MET A 32 2.44 -24.90 -30.40
N VAL A 33 2.42 -24.06 -31.43
CA VAL A 33 2.66 -22.61 -31.30
C VAL A 33 1.54 -21.93 -30.52
N TYR A 34 0.28 -22.30 -30.77
CA TYR A 34 -0.87 -21.70 -30.09
C TYR A 34 -0.82 -21.83 -28.55
N PRO A 35 -0.69 -23.03 -27.94
CA PRO A 35 -0.59 -23.15 -26.49
C PRO A 35 0.67 -22.49 -25.92
N PHE A 36 1.79 -22.50 -26.63
CA PHE A 36 3.00 -21.79 -26.21
C PHE A 36 2.75 -20.28 -26.08
N LEU A 37 2.13 -19.67 -27.09
CA LEU A 37 1.77 -18.25 -27.07
C LEU A 37 0.77 -17.93 -25.96
N LEU A 38 -0.19 -18.82 -25.70
CA LEU A 38 -1.11 -18.68 -24.57
C LEU A 38 -0.40 -18.78 -23.21
N MET A 39 0.59 -19.66 -23.06
CA MET A 39 1.39 -19.76 -21.83
C MET A 39 2.21 -18.48 -21.61
N LEU A 40 2.82 -17.94 -22.67
CA LEU A 40 3.58 -16.69 -22.60
C LEU A 40 2.68 -15.49 -22.25
N SER A 41 1.49 -15.42 -22.84
CA SER A 41 0.49 -14.42 -22.41
C SER A 41 0.07 -14.65 -20.96
N GLY A 42 -0.13 -15.91 -20.57
CA GLY A 42 -0.52 -16.34 -19.23
C GLY A 42 0.47 -15.92 -18.15
N SER A 43 1.78 -15.93 -18.43
CA SER A 43 2.79 -15.51 -17.45
C SER A 43 2.77 -14.02 -17.11
N THR A 44 2.04 -13.21 -17.87
CA THR A 44 1.86 -11.77 -17.60
C THR A 44 0.53 -11.45 -16.91
N LYS A 45 -0.31 -12.47 -16.69
CA LYS A 45 -1.61 -12.29 -16.05
C LYS A 45 -1.47 -11.96 -14.57
N THR A 46 -2.46 -11.22 -14.11
CA THR A 46 -2.70 -10.85 -12.71
C THR A 46 -4.16 -11.15 -12.38
N ALA A 47 -4.65 -10.73 -11.20
CA ALA A 47 -6.06 -10.93 -10.89
C ALA A 47 -6.96 -10.21 -11.92
N VAL A 48 -6.56 -9.02 -12.36
CA VAL A 48 -7.30 -8.17 -13.33
C VAL A 48 -7.65 -8.86 -14.66
N ASP A 49 -6.80 -9.75 -15.17
CA ASP A 49 -6.98 -10.41 -16.48
C ASP A 49 -6.95 -11.94 -16.38
N ALA A 50 -7.17 -12.49 -15.17
CA ALA A 50 -7.14 -13.92 -14.91
C ALA A 50 -8.08 -14.70 -15.84
N ARG A 51 -9.25 -14.11 -16.16
CA ARG A 51 -10.32 -14.72 -16.97
C ARG A 51 -10.10 -14.60 -18.48
N GLU A 52 -9.10 -13.85 -18.95
CA GLU A 52 -8.90 -13.61 -20.38
C GLU A 52 -8.08 -14.72 -21.05
N ASN A 53 -8.58 -15.34 -22.12
CA ASN A 53 -7.82 -16.33 -22.90
C ASN A 53 -7.43 -15.76 -24.26
N ARG A 54 -6.47 -14.83 -24.27
CA ARG A 54 -5.98 -14.15 -25.47
C ARG A 54 -4.48 -14.42 -25.65
N ILE A 55 -4.04 -14.50 -26.90
CA ILE A 55 -2.61 -14.62 -27.25
C ILE A 55 -1.89 -13.28 -27.03
N VAL A 56 -2.54 -12.18 -27.41
CA VAL A 56 -2.02 -10.83 -27.17
C VAL A 56 -2.68 -10.32 -25.90
N PRO A 57 -1.91 -10.09 -24.81
CA PRO A 57 -2.47 -9.53 -23.58
C PRO A 57 -3.21 -8.22 -23.82
N ALA A 58 -4.39 -8.06 -23.22
CA ALA A 58 -5.23 -6.89 -23.48
C ALA A 58 -4.55 -5.56 -23.07
N PHE A 59 -3.66 -5.55 -22.07
CA PHE A 59 -2.95 -4.35 -21.66
C PHE A 59 -2.02 -3.76 -22.73
N LEU A 60 -1.67 -4.53 -23.78
CA LEU A 60 -0.88 -4.02 -24.91
C LEU A 60 -1.71 -3.25 -25.93
N THR A 61 -3.03 -3.39 -25.89
CA THR A 61 -3.95 -2.85 -26.91
C THR A 61 -5.11 -2.05 -26.35
N SER A 62 -5.41 -2.21 -25.06
CA SER A 62 -6.49 -1.51 -24.33
C SER A 62 -5.89 -0.65 -23.23
N GLU A 63 -6.11 0.66 -23.35
CA GLU A 63 -5.69 1.65 -22.35
C GLU A 63 -6.36 1.37 -20.98
N VAL A 64 -7.63 0.97 -20.98
CA VAL A 64 -8.35 0.58 -19.75
C VAL A 64 -7.66 -0.59 -19.06
N MET A 65 -7.24 -1.62 -19.80
CA MET A 65 -6.56 -2.78 -19.22
C MET A 65 -5.14 -2.44 -18.76
N LEU A 66 -4.43 -1.59 -19.49
CA LEU A 66 -3.15 -1.06 -19.06
C LEU A 66 -3.29 -0.29 -17.74
N TYR A 67 -4.29 0.59 -17.65
CA TYR A 67 -4.59 1.37 -16.44
C TYR A 67 -4.91 0.45 -15.25
N ARG A 68 -5.80 -0.53 -15.42
CA ARG A 68 -6.16 -1.49 -14.36
C ARG A 68 -4.94 -2.25 -13.83
N LYS A 69 -4.12 -2.83 -14.72
CA LYS A 69 -2.89 -3.54 -14.32
C LYS A 69 -1.86 -2.59 -13.70
N HIS A 70 -1.76 -1.36 -14.20
CA HIS A 70 -0.88 -0.34 -13.61
C HIS A 70 -1.30 -0.03 -12.18
N VAL A 71 -2.58 0.29 -11.93
CA VAL A 71 -3.10 0.63 -10.60
C VAL A 71 -3.02 -0.56 -9.64
N GLU A 72 -3.37 -1.77 -10.10
CA GLU A 72 -3.22 -2.99 -9.30
C GLU A 72 -1.78 -3.18 -8.82
N ALA A 73 -0.81 -3.05 -9.72
CA ALA A 73 0.60 -3.20 -9.38
C ALA A 73 1.14 -1.99 -8.57
N LEU A 74 0.67 -0.78 -8.86
CA LEU A 74 1.05 0.45 -8.17
C LEU A 74 0.63 0.42 -6.69
N PHE A 75 -0.51 -0.20 -6.38
CA PHE A 75 -0.98 -0.38 -5.00
C PHE A 75 -0.67 -1.76 -4.43
N ASN A 76 0.24 -2.53 -5.05
CA ASN A 76 0.69 -3.83 -4.53
C ASN A 76 -0.47 -4.81 -4.23
N GLU A 77 -1.52 -4.76 -5.05
CA GLU A 77 -2.76 -5.52 -4.89
C GLU A 77 -3.57 -5.20 -3.60
N GLN A 78 -3.26 -4.09 -2.91
CA GLN A 78 -4.01 -3.57 -1.76
C GLN A 78 -5.17 -2.68 -2.23
N LEU A 79 -6.34 -3.30 -2.41
CA LEU A 79 -7.55 -2.61 -2.88
C LEU A 79 -8.03 -1.52 -1.92
N ASP A 80 -7.95 -1.77 -0.63
CA ASP A 80 -8.34 -0.86 0.45
C ASP A 80 -7.48 0.41 0.51
N VAL A 81 -6.16 0.26 0.33
CA VAL A 81 -5.23 1.40 0.24
C VAL A 81 -5.52 2.21 -1.03
N MET A 82 -5.75 1.56 -2.17
CA MET A 82 -6.11 2.24 -3.41
C MET A 82 -7.43 3.01 -3.28
N ARG A 83 -8.47 2.38 -2.73
CA ARG A 83 -9.78 3.00 -2.50
C ARG A 83 -9.66 4.25 -1.63
N ALA A 84 -8.85 4.19 -0.57
CA ALA A 84 -8.56 5.34 0.28
C ALA A 84 -7.78 6.43 -0.48
N SER A 85 -6.66 6.09 -1.12
CA SER A 85 -5.79 7.04 -1.81
C SER A 85 -6.45 7.74 -2.99
N TYR A 86 -7.23 7.03 -3.81
CA TYR A 86 -7.95 7.61 -4.94
C TYR A 86 -9.36 8.10 -4.55
N ASP A 87 -9.80 7.82 -3.32
CA ASP A 87 -11.16 8.08 -2.83
C ASP A 87 -12.22 7.55 -3.81
N ILE A 88 -12.08 6.30 -4.25
CA ILE A 88 -12.98 5.62 -5.19
C ILE A 88 -13.64 4.43 -4.50
N ASP A 89 -14.93 4.25 -4.72
CA ASP A 89 -15.66 3.07 -4.26
C ASP A 89 -15.72 1.98 -5.35
N THR A 90 -14.84 0.99 -5.26
CA THR A 90 -14.83 -0.18 -6.14
C THR A 90 -14.59 -1.46 -5.35
N ILE A 91 -15.06 -2.59 -5.87
CA ILE A 91 -14.88 -3.93 -5.26
C ILE A 91 -13.66 -4.67 -5.80
N THR A 92 -13.14 -4.28 -6.96
CA THR A 92 -12.02 -4.95 -7.63
C THR A 92 -11.23 -3.97 -8.49
N PHE A 93 -9.98 -4.30 -8.76
CA PHE A 93 -9.18 -3.60 -9.77
C PHE A 93 -9.76 -3.78 -11.18
N GLU A 94 -10.43 -4.93 -11.45
CA GLU A 94 -11.12 -5.19 -12.72
C GLU A 94 -12.24 -4.20 -13.03
N ALA A 95 -12.88 -3.62 -12.00
CA ALA A 95 -13.99 -2.70 -12.17
C ALA A 95 -13.55 -1.24 -12.36
N LEU A 96 -12.25 -0.93 -12.29
CA LEU A 96 -11.76 0.43 -12.47
C LEU A 96 -12.06 0.93 -13.90
N THR A 97 -12.50 2.17 -13.99
CA THR A 97 -12.65 2.91 -15.25
C THR A 97 -11.51 3.91 -15.38
N LEU A 98 -11.24 4.34 -16.62
CA LEU A 98 -10.36 5.49 -16.82
C LEU A 98 -10.99 6.73 -16.18
N PRO A 99 -10.19 7.67 -15.66
CA PRO A 99 -10.71 8.95 -15.17
C PRO A 99 -11.51 9.67 -16.28
N ASP A 100 -12.70 10.18 -15.94
CA ASP A 100 -13.64 10.79 -16.89
C ASP A 100 -13.11 12.07 -17.56
N SER A 101 -12.11 12.72 -16.96
CA SER A 101 -11.49 13.92 -17.52
C SER A 101 -10.03 14.00 -17.12
N PRO A 102 -9.14 14.51 -18.01
CA PRO A 102 -7.77 14.80 -17.63
C PRO A 102 -7.78 15.80 -16.49
N VAL A 103 -6.98 15.53 -15.46
CA VAL A 103 -6.74 16.49 -14.38
C VAL A 103 -6.24 17.79 -15.02
N PRO A 104 -6.81 18.97 -14.66
CA PRO A 104 -6.35 20.23 -15.23
C PRO A 104 -4.84 20.39 -15.08
N GLU A 105 -4.15 20.78 -16.16
CA GLU A 105 -2.68 20.91 -16.18
C GLU A 105 -2.12 21.77 -15.02
N PRO A 106 -2.77 22.86 -14.58
CA PRO A 106 -2.32 23.61 -13.40
C PRO A 106 -2.33 22.79 -12.11
N ALA A 107 -3.33 21.92 -11.91
CA ALA A 107 -3.41 21.06 -10.74
C ALA A 107 -2.36 19.93 -10.81
N LEU A 108 -2.18 19.34 -12.00
CA LEU A 108 -1.18 18.31 -12.22
C LEU A 108 0.25 18.83 -12.04
N SER A 109 0.56 20.00 -12.59
CA SER A 109 1.87 20.65 -12.44
C SER A 109 2.13 21.12 -11.01
N PHE A 110 1.10 21.59 -10.29
CA PHE A 110 1.19 21.88 -8.86
C PHE A 110 1.52 20.62 -8.05
N TRP A 111 0.78 19.53 -8.29
CA TRP A 111 1.01 18.26 -7.61
C TRP A 111 2.41 17.70 -7.86
N ARG A 112 2.86 17.67 -9.13
CA ARG A 112 4.22 17.22 -9.47
C ARG A 112 5.28 18.03 -8.75
N ARG A 113 5.18 19.36 -8.76
CA ARG A 113 6.11 20.24 -8.03
C ARG A 113 6.09 19.98 -6.53
N PHE A 114 4.92 19.75 -5.93
CA PHE A 114 4.80 19.44 -4.51
C PHE A 114 5.46 18.09 -4.13
N VAL A 115 5.29 17.07 -4.97
CA VAL A 115 5.93 15.77 -4.78
C VAL A 115 7.46 15.87 -4.97
N GLU A 116 7.89 16.63 -5.96
CA GLU A 116 9.31 16.83 -6.30
C GLU A 116 10.05 17.74 -5.32
N SER A 117 9.35 18.65 -4.63
CA SER A 117 9.97 19.55 -3.66
C SER A 117 10.46 18.85 -2.40
N GLY A 118 10.14 17.57 -2.20
CA GLY A 118 10.50 16.80 -1.01
C GLY A 118 9.69 17.16 0.23
N ASN A 119 8.60 17.93 0.07
CA ASN A 119 7.75 18.36 1.19
C ASN A 119 6.80 17.27 1.70
N LEU A 120 6.78 16.10 1.07
CA LEU A 120 6.01 14.96 1.56
C LEU A 120 6.66 14.41 2.83
N PRO A 121 5.90 14.29 3.95
CA PRO A 121 6.40 13.60 5.12
C PRO A 121 6.92 12.20 4.77
N PRO A 122 8.00 11.69 5.40
CA PRO A 122 8.61 10.41 5.03
C PRO A 122 7.65 9.22 5.00
N LYS A 123 6.64 9.24 5.88
CA LYS A 123 5.63 8.17 6.01
C LYS A 123 4.32 8.46 5.25
N ALA A 124 4.24 9.58 4.51
CA ALA A 124 3.06 9.95 3.73
C ALA A 124 2.94 9.21 2.39
N TRP A 125 3.97 8.46 2.00
CA TRP A 125 4.02 7.83 0.69
C TRP A 125 4.75 6.49 0.76
N THR A 126 4.54 5.65 -0.24
CA THR A 126 5.31 4.42 -0.48
C THR A 126 5.51 4.19 -1.98
N ILE A 127 6.01 3.03 -2.37
CA ILE A 127 6.16 2.64 -3.77
C ILE A 127 5.35 1.40 -4.11
N GLY A 128 4.82 1.38 -5.33
CA GLY A 128 4.20 0.21 -5.93
C GLY A 128 5.21 -0.77 -6.49
N TYR A 129 4.69 -1.83 -7.12
CA TYR A 129 5.47 -2.86 -7.80
C TYR A 129 6.51 -3.56 -6.90
N VAL A 130 6.20 -3.72 -5.61
CA VAL A 130 7.07 -4.40 -4.63
C VAL A 130 6.46 -5.68 -4.07
N HIS A 131 5.13 -5.83 -4.14
CA HIS A 131 4.44 -7.00 -3.61
C HIS A 131 3.23 -7.37 -4.48
N ALA A 132 3.02 -8.68 -4.68
CA ALA A 132 1.93 -9.23 -5.50
C ALA A 132 1.45 -10.56 -4.91
N PRO A 133 0.78 -10.56 -3.74
CA PRO A 133 0.40 -11.76 -3.01
C PRO A 133 -0.64 -12.64 -3.73
N VAL A 134 -1.54 -12.02 -4.51
CA VAL A 134 -2.60 -12.68 -5.29
C VAL A 134 -2.01 -13.23 -6.57
N SER A 135 -1.33 -12.40 -7.37
CA SER A 135 -0.79 -12.83 -8.67
C SER A 135 0.46 -13.69 -8.55
N ARG A 136 1.18 -13.61 -7.42
CA ARG A 136 2.42 -14.35 -7.13
C ARG A 136 3.54 -14.14 -8.17
N ASN A 137 3.48 -13.02 -8.88
CA ASN A 137 4.51 -12.60 -9.83
C ASN A 137 5.67 -11.94 -9.07
N ALA A 138 6.84 -11.86 -9.71
CA ALA A 138 8.00 -11.13 -9.18
C ALA A 138 7.99 -9.66 -9.65
N PRO A 139 7.53 -8.71 -8.81
CA PRO A 139 7.30 -7.34 -9.24
C PRO A 139 8.61 -6.62 -9.61
N ARG A 140 8.51 -5.59 -10.45
CA ARG A 140 9.69 -4.88 -10.98
C ARG A 140 10.54 -4.25 -9.88
N GLU A 141 9.92 -3.51 -8.96
CA GLU A 141 10.65 -2.81 -7.90
C GLU A 141 11.13 -3.77 -6.81
N LEU A 142 10.46 -4.91 -6.59
CA LEU A 142 11.00 -5.97 -5.73
C LEU A 142 12.32 -6.55 -6.28
N ARG A 143 12.37 -6.80 -7.60
CA ARG A 143 13.62 -7.27 -8.25
C ARG A 143 14.71 -6.21 -8.18
N ALA A 144 14.36 -4.94 -8.39
CA ALA A 144 15.30 -3.83 -8.25
C ALA A 144 15.80 -3.67 -6.81
N PHE A 145 14.93 -3.87 -5.81
CA PHE A 145 15.33 -3.85 -4.41
C PHE A 145 16.31 -4.99 -4.08
N LYS A 146 16.04 -6.21 -4.56
CA LYS A 146 16.97 -7.35 -4.41
C LYS A 146 18.34 -7.03 -5.00
N ALA A 147 18.40 -6.48 -6.21
CA ALA A 147 19.66 -6.06 -6.84
C ALA A 147 20.38 -4.98 -6.02
N TRP A 148 19.64 -3.99 -5.52
CA TRP A 148 20.19 -2.93 -4.68
C TRP A 148 20.77 -3.47 -3.36
N LEU A 149 20.13 -4.46 -2.75
CA LEU A 149 20.65 -5.15 -1.57
C LEU A 149 21.93 -5.93 -1.88
N GLN A 150 22.00 -6.57 -3.05
CA GLN A 150 23.20 -7.28 -3.49
C GLN A 150 24.39 -6.34 -3.67
N GLU A 151 24.14 -5.16 -4.24
CA GLU A 151 25.16 -4.13 -4.40
C GLU A 151 25.60 -3.52 -3.07
N SER A 152 24.65 -3.33 -2.14
CA SER A 152 24.91 -2.65 -0.86
C SER A 152 25.56 -3.55 0.19
N TYR A 153 25.19 -4.84 0.22
CA TYR A 153 25.55 -5.76 1.30
C TYR A 153 26.23 -7.05 0.81
N GLY A 154 26.40 -7.22 -0.50
CA GLY A 154 27.04 -8.37 -1.13
C GLY A 154 26.06 -9.34 -1.80
N PRO A 155 26.54 -10.19 -2.72
CA PRO A 155 25.70 -11.00 -3.60
C PRO A 155 24.99 -12.17 -2.89
N ASP A 156 25.50 -12.56 -1.72
CA ASP A 156 25.02 -13.70 -0.95
C ASP A 156 23.93 -13.31 0.06
N ILE A 157 22.86 -14.11 0.11
CA ILE A 157 21.72 -13.85 0.98
C ILE A 157 22.12 -13.88 2.47
N ALA A 158 23.10 -14.69 2.85
CA ALA A 158 23.53 -14.76 4.25
C ALA A 158 24.20 -13.46 4.73
N SER A 159 24.87 -12.74 3.82
CA SER A 159 25.45 -11.42 4.12
C SER A 159 24.36 -10.37 4.37
N VAL A 160 23.32 -10.37 3.53
CA VAL A 160 22.15 -9.49 3.67
C VAL A 160 21.38 -9.82 4.95
N ASN A 161 21.13 -11.10 5.22
CA ASN A 161 20.47 -11.58 6.43
C ASN A 161 21.18 -11.11 7.70
N ARG A 162 22.52 -11.21 7.73
CA ARG A 162 23.33 -10.74 8.85
C ARG A 162 23.24 -9.23 9.05
N MET A 163 23.31 -8.45 7.96
CA MET A 163 23.31 -6.99 8.04
C MET A 163 21.94 -6.42 8.39
N LEU A 164 20.87 -7.07 7.91
CA LEU A 164 19.50 -6.57 8.06
C LEU A 164 18.69 -7.30 9.14
N GLU A 165 19.34 -8.19 9.90
CA GLU A 165 18.73 -8.97 10.98
C GLU A 165 17.50 -9.76 10.46
N THR A 166 17.70 -10.48 9.35
CA THR A 166 16.68 -11.31 8.70
C THR A 166 17.17 -12.74 8.52
N ASP A 167 16.29 -13.64 8.10
CA ASP A 167 16.52 -15.08 8.05
C ASP A 167 16.02 -15.73 6.73
N PHE A 168 16.02 -14.97 5.62
CA PHE A 168 15.55 -15.48 4.33
C PHE A 168 16.40 -16.67 3.86
N VAL A 169 15.73 -17.77 3.48
CA VAL A 169 16.40 -18.98 2.95
C VAL A 169 17.08 -18.77 1.59
N GLY A 170 16.76 -17.69 0.89
CA GLY A 170 17.29 -17.38 -0.43
C GLY A 170 16.63 -16.15 -1.05
N TRP A 171 17.21 -15.65 -2.15
CA TRP A 171 16.72 -14.47 -2.86
C TRP A 171 15.27 -14.61 -3.34
N ASN A 172 14.81 -15.82 -3.67
CA ASN A 172 13.42 -16.06 -4.06
C ASN A 172 12.44 -15.94 -2.90
N ALA A 173 12.87 -16.21 -1.67
CA ALA A 173 12.06 -16.11 -0.47
C ALA A 173 12.03 -14.68 0.11
N LEU A 174 12.93 -13.80 -0.31
CA LEU A 174 12.90 -12.40 0.10
C LEU A 174 11.65 -11.71 -0.44
N TYR A 175 10.86 -11.15 0.48
CA TYR A 175 9.68 -10.34 0.21
C TYR A 175 9.74 -9.04 1.01
N VAL A 176 8.92 -8.08 0.60
CA VAL A 176 8.67 -6.83 1.33
C VAL A 176 7.18 -6.74 1.56
N ILE A 177 6.78 -6.49 2.80
CA ILE A 177 5.40 -6.12 3.12
C ILE A 177 5.26 -4.63 2.76
N PRO A 178 4.33 -4.26 1.87
CA PRO A 178 4.07 -2.85 1.57
C PRO A 178 3.75 -2.07 2.85
N GLU A 179 4.27 -0.86 2.92
CA GLU A 179 3.95 0.03 4.03
C GLU A 179 2.49 0.46 3.93
N ASP A 180 1.78 0.47 5.06
CA ASP A 180 0.52 1.17 5.22
C ASP A 180 0.60 2.02 6.49
N TRP A 181 1.08 3.24 6.33
CA TRP A 181 1.27 4.15 7.45
C TRP A 181 -0.04 4.80 7.91
N VAL A 182 -1.19 4.52 7.31
CA VAL A 182 -2.48 5.00 7.84
C VAL A 182 -3.01 4.06 8.93
N SER A 183 -2.76 2.76 8.77
CA SER A 183 -3.22 1.74 9.71
C SER A 183 -2.51 1.80 11.06
N ARG A 184 -3.29 1.74 12.16
CA ARG A 184 -2.79 1.57 13.53
C ARG A 184 -1.91 0.32 13.71
N ARG A 185 -2.05 -0.69 12.85
CA ARG A 185 -1.25 -1.93 12.93
C ARG A 185 0.20 -1.75 12.51
N GLN A 186 0.53 -0.68 11.80
CA GLN A 186 1.89 -0.42 11.35
C GLN A 186 2.74 0.07 12.53
N PRO A 187 3.81 -0.65 12.93
CA PRO A 187 4.64 -0.25 14.05
C PRO A 187 5.44 1.02 13.72
N LEU A 188 5.63 1.89 14.71
CA LEU A 188 6.52 3.05 14.60
C LEU A 188 7.99 2.63 14.53
N GLN A 189 8.35 1.61 15.31
CA GLN A 189 9.68 1.03 15.31
C GLN A 189 9.91 0.31 13.97
N GLN A 190 11.02 0.67 13.32
CA GLN A 190 11.39 0.07 12.04
C GLN A 190 12.51 -0.96 12.20
N SER A 191 12.37 -2.11 11.55
CA SER A 191 13.46 -3.09 11.42
C SER A 191 14.58 -2.56 10.51
N PRO A 192 15.80 -3.13 10.57
CA PRO A 192 16.86 -2.77 9.63
C PRO A 192 16.46 -2.95 8.16
N LEU A 193 15.71 -4.02 7.84
CA LEU A 193 15.16 -4.23 6.49
C LEU A 193 14.22 -3.09 6.07
N GLN A 194 13.33 -2.63 6.96
CA GLN A 194 12.43 -1.51 6.66
C GLN A 194 13.19 -0.21 6.44
N ARG A 195 14.24 0.06 7.20
CA ARG A 195 15.13 1.22 6.97
C ARG A 195 15.87 1.12 5.64
N ALA A 196 16.35 -0.07 5.28
CA ALA A 196 16.99 -0.31 3.98
C ALA A 196 15.99 -0.10 2.82
N PHE A 197 14.75 -0.56 2.97
CA PHE A 197 13.67 -0.30 2.01
C PHE A 197 13.32 1.19 1.90
N GLU A 198 13.30 1.91 3.03
CA GLU A 198 13.09 3.35 3.05
C GLU A 198 14.22 4.12 2.37
N ALA A 199 15.47 3.67 2.47
CA ALA A 199 16.57 4.23 1.68
C ALA A 199 16.39 3.93 0.18
N PHE A 200 16.02 2.69 -0.17
CA PHE A 200 15.81 2.28 -1.56
C PHE A 200 14.72 3.10 -2.25
N LYS A 201 13.55 3.30 -1.63
CA LYS A 201 12.42 4.03 -2.24
C LYS A 201 12.76 5.48 -2.59
N GLN A 202 13.67 6.13 -1.86
CA GLN A 202 14.11 7.51 -2.16
C GLN A 202 14.78 7.61 -3.53
N THR A 203 15.41 6.52 -3.98
CA THR A 203 16.08 6.46 -5.30
C THR A 203 15.12 6.19 -6.45
N ARG A 204 13.83 5.95 -6.18
CA ARG A 204 12.85 5.55 -7.19
C ARG A 204 12.14 6.75 -7.82
N PRO A 205 11.79 6.65 -9.12
CA PRO A 205 11.10 7.73 -9.84
C PRO A 205 9.69 7.95 -9.27
N ALA A 206 9.16 9.17 -9.46
CA ALA A 206 7.84 9.54 -8.95
C ALA A 206 6.69 8.67 -9.49
N ILE A 207 6.84 8.07 -10.68
CA ILE A 207 5.78 7.27 -11.33
C ILE A 207 5.41 5.99 -10.57
N VAL A 208 6.28 5.48 -9.70
CA VAL A 208 5.97 4.32 -8.84
C VAL A 208 5.54 4.72 -7.44
N ARG A 209 5.47 6.02 -7.13
CA ARG A 209 5.09 6.49 -5.79
C ARG A 209 3.59 6.51 -5.63
N THR A 210 3.13 6.09 -4.47
CA THR A 210 1.75 6.24 -4.00
C THR A 210 1.74 7.09 -2.75
N VAL A 211 0.73 7.94 -2.60
CA VAL A 211 0.54 8.78 -1.42
C VAL A 211 -0.64 8.24 -0.63
N PHE A 212 -0.49 8.15 0.68
CA PHE A 212 -1.56 7.73 1.58
C PHE A 212 -2.55 8.88 1.80
N SER A 213 -3.82 8.54 1.99
CA SER A 213 -4.88 9.51 2.29
C SER A 213 -5.55 9.14 3.61
N VAL A 214 -5.28 9.90 4.67
CA VAL A 214 -5.93 9.73 5.98
C VAL A 214 -7.43 10.00 5.87
N GLU A 215 -7.81 11.09 5.19
CA GLU A 215 -9.22 11.41 4.92
C GLU A 215 -9.90 10.31 4.08
N GLY A 216 -9.20 9.78 3.08
CA GLY A 216 -9.69 8.67 2.27
C GLY A 216 -9.87 7.37 3.07
N ALA A 217 -8.97 7.07 4.01
CA ALA A 217 -9.12 5.92 4.90
C ALA A 217 -10.28 6.12 5.89
N TYR A 218 -10.44 7.32 6.44
CA TYR A 218 -11.58 7.67 7.27
C TYR A 218 -12.90 7.38 6.55
N ARG A 219 -13.04 7.81 5.29
CA ARG A 219 -14.24 7.54 4.47
C ARG A 219 -14.39 6.06 4.07
N ARG A 220 -13.38 5.53 3.37
CA ARG A 220 -13.48 4.28 2.58
C ARG A 220 -13.12 3.02 3.37
N GLN A 221 -12.54 3.17 4.56
CA GLN A 221 -12.21 2.04 5.43
C GLN A 221 -12.99 2.11 6.74
N PHE A 222 -13.03 3.28 7.39
CA PHE A 222 -13.68 3.43 8.69
C PHE A 222 -15.19 3.66 8.59
N LEU A 223 -15.63 4.81 8.05
CA LEU A 223 -17.05 5.16 7.98
C LEU A 223 -17.85 4.13 7.17
N SER A 224 -17.34 3.70 6.03
CA SER A 224 -18.04 2.71 5.21
C SER A 224 -18.13 1.31 5.84
N ALA A 225 -17.30 0.99 6.84
CA ALA A 225 -17.43 -0.25 7.60
C ALA A 225 -18.55 -0.17 8.66
N ILE A 226 -18.85 1.03 9.16
CA ILE A 226 -19.89 1.28 10.17
C ILE A 226 -21.25 1.50 9.49
N TYR A 227 -21.28 2.40 8.51
CA TYR A 227 -22.50 2.89 7.88
C TYR A 227 -22.75 2.23 6.51
N GLY A 228 -21.84 1.38 6.04
CA GLY A 228 -21.94 0.77 4.72
C GLY A 228 -21.34 1.61 3.60
N ARG A 229 -21.21 1.02 2.42
CA ARG A 229 -20.58 1.66 1.25
C ARG A 229 -21.41 2.79 0.65
N ASP A 230 -22.73 2.71 0.80
CA ASP A 230 -23.65 3.78 0.44
C ASP A 230 -23.72 4.83 1.56
N ILE A 231 -23.81 6.10 1.18
CA ILE A 231 -23.87 7.25 2.09
C ILE A 231 -25.20 7.35 2.85
N ASP A 232 -26.23 6.67 2.36
CA ASP A 232 -27.60 6.71 2.90
C ASP A 232 -27.71 6.46 4.41
N ALA A 233 -27.02 5.43 4.93
CA ALA A 233 -27.06 5.12 6.35
C ALA A 233 -26.26 6.14 7.19
N TYR A 234 -25.16 6.67 6.65
CA TYR A 234 -24.44 7.77 7.28
C TYR A 234 -25.31 9.02 7.38
N ASN A 235 -25.97 9.40 6.28
CA ASN A 235 -26.88 10.55 6.21
C ASN A 235 -28.03 10.43 7.22
N ARG A 236 -28.65 9.26 7.33
CA ARG A 236 -29.71 9.02 8.33
C ARG A 236 -29.21 9.14 9.77
N ALA A 237 -28.03 8.61 10.07
CA ALA A 237 -27.46 8.67 11.41
C ALA A 237 -27.01 10.09 11.80
N HIS A 238 -26.46 10.84 10.83
CA HIS A 238 -25.86 12.15 11.05
C HIS A 238 -26.80 13.33 10.77
N GLY A 239 -27.99 13.08 10.20
CA GLY A 239 -28.91 14.13 9.79
C GLY A 239 -28.38 14.98 8.63
N THR A 240 -27.56 14.40 7.77
CA THR A 240 -26.94 15.06 6.60
C THR A 240 -27.60 14.62 5.29
N THR A 241 -27.25 15.27 4.19
CA THR A 241 -27.81 15.00 2.85
C THR A 241 -26.70 14.90 1.81
N HIS A 242 -25.58 14.28 2.18
CA HIS A 242 -24.43 14.15 1.28
C HIS A 242 -24.75 13.25 0.10
N ALA A 243 -24.26 13.61 -1.09
CA ALA A 243 -24.43 12.77 -2.29
C ALA A 243 -23.44 11.59 -2.33
N ASP A 244 -22.25 11.76 -1.75
CA ASP A 244 -21.20 10.74 -1.63
C ASP A 244 -20.32 11.00 -0.40
N TYR A 245 -19.63 9.97 0.08
CA TYR A 245 -18.65 10.09 1.17
C TYR A 245 -17.56 11.15 0.91
N ARG A 246 -17.23 11.50 -0.35
CA ARG A 246 -16.29 12.58 -0.70
C ARG A 246 -16.67 13.96 -0.15
N GLU A 247 -17.93 14.16 0.20
CA GLU A 247 -18.40 15.40 0.83
C GLU A 247 -18.15 15.43 2.35
N VAL A 248 -17.96 14.28 2.98
CA VAL A 248 -17.70 14.15 4.42
C VAL A 248 -16.23 14.46 4.72
N ARG A 249 -15.91 15.61 5.32
CA ARG A 249 -14.53 16.01 5.61
C ARG A 249 -13.96 15.36 6.87
N PHE A 250 -12.68 15.02 6.84
CA PHE A 250 -11.95 14.63 8.04
C PHE A 250 -11.25 15.87 8.63
N ALA A 251 -11.66 16.29 9.82
CA ALA A 251 -11.03 17.41 10.51
C ALA A 251 -9.62 17.04 11.00
N ALA A 252 -8.65 17.94 10.77
CA ALA A 252 -7.27 17.75 11.25
C ALA A 252 -7.17 17.84 12.78
N ASP A 253 -8.00 18.69 13.39
CA ASP A 253 -8.13 18.86 14.83
C ASP A 253 -9.42 18.22 15.34
N TYR A 254 -9.51 18.04 16.66
CA TYR A 254 -10.73 17.54 17.30
C TYR A 254 -11.92 18.46 16.96
N PRO A 255 -13.00 17.94 16.35
CA PRO A 255 -14.11 18.77 15.90
C PRO A 255 -15.05 19.13 17.06
N ALA A 256 -14.60 19.98 17.98
CA ALA A 256 -15.30 20.30 19.23
C ALA A 256 -16.74 20.81 19.02
N ASP A 257 -16.95 21.59 17.96
CA ASP A 257 -18.24 22.21 17.59
C ASP A 257 -19.14 21.29 16.74
N ALA A 258 -18.68 20.08 16.38
CA ALA A 258 -19.48 19.13 15.62
C ALA A 258 -20.50 18.38 16.50
N SER A 259 -21.42 17.66 15.85
CA SER A 259 -22.40 16.84 16.55
C SER A 259 -21.71 15.74 17.38
N PRO A 260 -22.35 15.25 18.46
CA PRO A 260 -21.77 14.20 19.30
C PRO A 260 -21.32 12.96 18.52
N LEU A 261 -22.10 12.52 17.52
CA LEU A 261 -21.77 11.35 16.71
C LEU A 261 -20.55 11.59 15.80
N VAL A 262 -20.41 12.79 15.22
CA VAL A 262 -19.20 13.14 14.44
C VAL A 262 -17.96 13.11 15.32
N ARG A 263 -18.06 13.61 16.56
CA ARG A 263 -16.95 13.58 17.52
C ARG A 263 -16.59 12.16 17.91
N GLU A 264 -17.59 11.30 18.17
CA GLU A 264 -17.38 9.89 18.48
C GLU A 264 -16.72 9.13 17.31
N ASP A 265 -17.20 9.31 16.08
CA ASP A 265 -16.61 8.68 14.89
C ASP A 265 -15.17 9.17 14.65
N TRP A 266 -14.91 10.46 14.83
CA TRP A 266 -13.56 11.02 14.73
C TRP A 266 -12.65 10.43 15.81
N GLU A 267 -13.09 10.42 17.07
CA GLU A 267 -12.32 9.88 18.21
C GLU A 267 -11.99 8.42 18.00
N ARG A 268 -12.98 7.60 17.62
CA ARG A 268 -12.78 6.17 17.40
C ARG A 268 -11.82 5.92 16.24
N PHE A 269 -11.92 6.68 15.14
CA PHE A 269 -10.95 6.55 14.04
C PHE A 269 -9.54 6.94 14.49
N VAL A 270 -9.38 8.07 15.18
CA VAL A 270 -8.08 8.57 15.63
C VAL A 270 -7.47 7.67 16.70
N ARG A 271 -8.25 7.20 17.67
CA ARG A 271 -7.76 6.39 18.80
C ARG A 271 -7.53 4.94 18.44
N ASP A 272 -8.31 4.35 17.53
CA ASP A 272 -8.26 2.90 17.26
C ASP A 272 -7.79 2.55 15.85
N GLY A 273 -8.08 3.40 14.86
CA GLY A 273 -7.83 3.11 13.44
C GLY A 273 -6.55 3.73 12.89
N LEU A 274 -6.23 4.95 13.31
CA LEU A 274 -5.15 5.75 12.75
C LEU A 274 -3.79 5.41 13.37
N ASN A 275 -2.77 5.37 12.53
CA ASN A 275 -1.40 5.22 12.97
C ASN A 275 -0.96 6.38 13.87
N LEU A 276 -0.25 6.06 14.96
CA LEU A 276 0.24 7.02 15.92
C LEU A 276 1.17 8.09 15.30
N TYR A 277 1.79 7.79 14.16
CA TYR A 277 2.60 8.75 13.40
C TYR A 277 1.83 10.02 13.04
N TRP A 278 0.51 9.93 12.79
CA TRP A 278 -0.33 11.06 12.37
C TRP A 278 -0.92 11.86 13.52
N ILE A 279 -0.84 11.35 14.75
CA ILE A 279 -1.55 11.92 15.89
C ILE A 279 -0.64 12.88 16.62
N ARG A 280 -1.19 14.05 16.96
CA ARG A 280 -0.50 15.07 17.75
C ARG A 280 -1.37 15.45 18.93
N PHE A 281 -0.75 15.60 20.10
CA PHE A 281 -1.43 16.18 21.25
C PHE A 281 -1.28 17.70 21.25
N ASP A 282 -2.32 18.38 21.75
CA ASP A 282 -2.24 19.79 22.11
C ASP A 282 -1.29 19.93 23.33
N PRO A 283 -0.31 20.85 23.30
CA PRO A 283 0.53 21.16 24.46
C PRO A 283 -0.26 21.43 25.76
N ALA A 284 -1.49 21.94 25.66
CA ALA A 284 -2.39 22.16 26.79
C ALA A 284 -2.77 20.87 27.55
N ALA A 285 -2.60 19.69 26.96
CA ALA A 285 -2.85 18.40 27.60
C ALA A 285 -1.71 17.95 28.55
N ALA A 286 -0.57 18.67 28.59
CA ALA A 286 0.58 18.29 29.40
C ALA A 286 0.29 18.10 30.90
N PRO A 287 -0.54 18.93 31.58
CA PRO A 287 -0.89 18.70 32.98
C PRO A 287 -1.61 17.37 33.21
N ALA A 288 -2.57 17.02 32.34
CA ALA A 288 -3.31 15.76 32.43
C ALA A 288 -2.39 14.54 32.18
N TYR A 289 -1.45 14.66 31.24
CA TYR A 289 -0.44 13.63 31.00
C TYR A 289 0.45 13.40 32.23
N ARG A 290 0.91 14.47 32.88
CA ARG A 290 1.70 14.38 34.13
C ARG A 290 0.91 13.74 35.25
N GLN A 291 -0.37 14.07 35.39
CA GLN A 291 -1.25 13.45 36.38
C GLN A 291 -1.37 11.93 36.16
N MET A 292 -1.56 11.50 34.92
CA MET A 292 -1.56 10.07 34.58
C MET A 292 -0.24 9.39 34.98
N LEU A 293 0.90 10.01 34.67
CA LEU A 293 2.21 9.48 35.05
C LEU A 293 2.42 9.46 36.57
N GLN A 294 1.92 10.47 37.29
CA GLN A 294 1.95 10.51 38.76
C GLN A 294 1.22 9.32 39.37
N VAL A 295 0.01 9.01 38.88
CA VAL A 295 -0.72 7.85 39.39
C VAL A 295 -0.03 6.54 38.98
N LYS A 296 0.41 6.43 37.73
CA LYS A 296 1.04 5.20 37.22
C LYS A 296 2.35 4.86 37.92
N TYR A 297 3.20 5.86 38.18
CA TYR A 297 4.56 5.65 38.72
C TYR A 297 4.69 5.98 40.21
N GLY A 298 3.72 6.68 40.80
CA GLY A 298 3.70 7.13 42.20
C GLY A 298 4.69 8.24 42.50
N THR A 299 5.98 8.06 42.18
CA THR A 299 7.05 9.02 42.47
C THR A 299 7.85 9.40 41.22
N LEU A 300 8.36 10.64 41.21
CA LEU A 300 9.22 11.13 40.13
C LEU A 300 10.53 10.34 40.03
N ALA A 301 11.04 9.83 41.16
CA ALA A 301 12.24 8.99 41.18
C ALA A 301 12.04 7.69 40.39
N THR A 302 10.89 7.02 40.58
CA THR A 302 10.53 5.81 39.83
C THR A 302 10.38 6.11 38.34
N LEU A 303 9.71 7.21 37.97
CA LEU A 303 9.59 7.61 36.56
C LEU A 303 10.98 7.85 35.95
N ASN A 304 11.85 8.61 36.62
CA ASN A 304 13.20 8.90 36.15
C ASN A 304 14.05 7.64 35.96
N GLU A 305 13.95 6.68 36.87
CA GLU A 305 14.62 5.40 36.73
C GLU A 305 14.15 4.65 35.47
N LYS A 306 12.83 4.58 35.27
CA LYS A 306 12.21 3.86 34.15
C LYS A 306 12.45 4.53 32.80
N TYR A 307 12.45 5.86 32.77
CA TYR A 307 12.65 6.65 31.55
C TYR A 307 14.13 6.96 31.27
N GLY A 308 15.03 6.69 32.22
CA GLY A 308 16.44 7.07 32.10
C GLY A 308 16.66 8.58 32.15
N THR A 309 15.77 9.32 32.81
CA THR A 309 15.78 10.79 32.90
C THR A 309 16.24 11.28 34.28
N ARG A 310 16.36 12.60 34.44
CA ARG A 310 16.82 13.25 35.68
C ARG A 310 16.02 14.51 36.01
N TRP A 311 14.70 14.45 35.80
CA TRP A 311 13.80 15.56 36.13
C TRP A 311 13.75 15.80 37.63
N ARG A 312 13.71 17.07 38.02
CA ARG A 312 13.72 17.50 39.43
C ARG A 312 12.32 17.64 40.00
N GLU A 313 11.36 17.97 39.14
CA GLU A 313 9.95 18.14 39.48
C GLU A 313 9.06 17.68 38.32
N TRP A 314 7.78 17.45 38.62
CA TRP A 314 6.82 16.96 37.63
C TRP A 314 6.59 17.93 36.47
N ASP A 315 6.76 19.23 36.69
CA ASP A 315 6.58 20.23 35.65
C ASP A 315 7.67 20.23 34.58
N GLU A 316 8.82 19.63 34.86
CA GLU A 316 9.88 19.41 33.86
C GLU A 316 9.56 18.25 32.90
N VAL A 317 8.61 17.38 33.24
CA VAL A 317 8.23 16.24 32.39
C VAL A 317 7.47 16.76 31.17
N PRO A 318 8.01 16.61 29.95
CA PRO A 318 7.35 17.08 28.74
C PRO A 318 6.28 16.07 28.30
N LEU A 319 5.19 16.57 27.71
CA LEU A 319 4.31 15.76 26.88
C LEU A 319 4.93 15.66 25.47
N PRO A 320 5.32 14.47 25.00
CA PRO A 320 5.74 14.31 23.61
C PRO A 320 4.55 14.65 22.68
N LEU A 321 4.67 15.71 21.89
CA LEU A 321 3.59 16.11 20.97
C LEU A 321 3.39 15.08 19.85
N GLN A 322 4.41 14.28 19.55
CA GLN A 322 4.34 13.15 18.63
C GLN A 322 4.63 11.87 19.41
N ALA A 323 4.10 10.74 18.94
CA ALA A 323 4.38 9.45 19.52
C ALA A 323 5.90 9.15 19.51
N PRO A 324 6.50 8.79 20.66
CA PRO A 324 7.88 8.31 20.71
C PRO A 324 8.07 7.06 19.85
N ALA A 325 9.30 6.79 19.39
CA ALA A 325 9.54 5.67 18.49
C ALA A 325 9.38 4.28 19.16
N GLU A 326 9.72 4.18 20.46
CA GLU A 326 9.73 2.93 21.22
C GLU A 326 9.78 3.17 22.74
N GLY A 327 9.71 2.08 23.50
CA GLY A 327 9.92 2.06 24.95
C GLY A 327 8.70 2.46 25.79
N LEU A 328 8.92 2.60 27.10
CA LEU A 328 7.85 2.91 28.07
C LEU A 328 7.15 4.23 27.78
N ALA A 329 7.90 5.24 27.30
CA ALA A 329 7.32 6.52 26.91
C ALA A 329 6.29 6.39 25.78
N LEU A 330 6.50 5.50 24.81
CA LEU A 330 5.48 5.21 23.78
C LEU A 330 4.25 4.53 24.41
N THR A 331 4.45 3.55 25.28
CA THR A 331 3.35 2.86 25.95
C THR A 331 2.51 3.81 26.82
N ASP A 332 3.15 4.74 27.52
CA ASP A 332 2.45 5.76 28.32
C ASP A 332 1.73 6.78 27.45
N TRP A 333 2.38 7.22 26.37
CA TRP A 333 1.77 8.11 25.38
C TRP A 333 0.51 7.47 24.75
N GLU A 334 0.57 6.17 24.43
CA GLU A 334 -0.57 5.42 23.90
C GLU A 334 -1.67 5.22 24.95
N ALA A 335 -1.29 4.91 26.21
CA ALA A 335 -2.23 4.82 27.32
C ALA A 335 -2.97 6.15 27.55
N PHE A 336 -2.27 7.27 27.44
CA PHE A 336 -2.88 8.60 27.49
C PHE A 336 -3.85 8.83 26.32
N LEU A 337 -3.47 8.39 25.11
CA LEU A 337 -4.31 8.49 23.92
C LEU A 337 -5.60 7.67 24.01
N VAL A 338 -5.62 6.49 24.63
CA VAL A 338 -6.84 5.67 24.69
C VAL A 338 -7.79 6.10 25.81
N GLY A 339 -7.41 7.09 26.61
CA GLY A 339 -8.15 7.49 27.81
C GLY A 339 -7.79 6.56 28.96
N TRP A 340 -6.70 6.90 29.65
CA TRP A 340 -6.32 6.18 30.86
C TRP A 340 -7.39 6.39 31.94
N GLN A 341 -7.87 5.28 32.50
CA GLN A 341 -8.74 5.23 33.66
C GLN A 341 -7.90 4.91 34.89
N ASP A 342 -8.08 5.70 35.95
CA ASP A 342 -7.48 5.40 37.23
C ASP A 342 -8.13 4.14 37.81
N ALA A 343 -7.32 3.14 38.13
CA ALA A 343 -7.81 1.88 38.69
C ALA A 343 -8.56 2.09 40.02
N ASP A 344 -8.26 3.18 40.74
CA ASP A 344 -8.88 3.49 42.02
C ASP A 344 -10.12 4.41 41.88
N THR A 345 -10.28 5.14 40.76
CA THR A 345 -11.37 6.12 40.61
C THR A 345 -12.29 5.92 39.40
N GLY A 346 -11.96 5.04 38.45
CA GLY A 346 -12.84 4.60 37.34
C GLY A 346 -12.90 5.57 36.17
#